data_AF-X1B4Z1-F1
#
_entry.id   AF-X1B4Z1-F1
#
_cell.length_a   1.000
_cell.length_b   1.000
_cell.length_c   1.000
_cell.angle_alpha   90.00
_cell.angle_beta   90.00
_cell.angle_gamma   90.00
#
_symmetry.space_group_name_H-M   'P 1'
#
loop_
_entity.id
_entity.type
_entity.pdbx_description
1 polymer ?
#
loop_
_entity_poly.entity_id
_entity_poly.type
_entity_poly.pdbx_seq_one_letter_code
_entity_poly.pdbx_strand_id
1 'polypeptide(L)'
;MDCVDCHNSNEAASGGANGPHGSSFEPILAMNYVTTDNTPESPSAYALCYNCHSRDSILNDESFTEHDKHIRDEDTPCSVCHDAHGVSAVQGNPRNNTHLINFDATIVQPNSQGILSFDDQGRYRGSCDLLCHGKDHQSEAY
;
A
#
# COMPACT_ATOMS: atom_id res chain seq x y z
N MET A 1 10.62 3.07 12.62
CA MET A 1 9.22 3.30 12.24
C MET A 1 8.44 3.51 13.52
N ASP A 2 8.51 4.73 13.99
CA ASP A 2 7.65 5.29 15.03
C ASP A 2 6.56 6.14 14.36
N CYS A 3 5.51 6.49 15.10
CA CYS A 3 4.41 7.28 14.55
C CYS A 3 4.89 8.59 13.91
N VAL A 4 5.93 9.22 14.48
CA VAL A 4 6.49 10.51 14.03
C VAL A 4 7.37 10.41 12.79
N ASP A 5 7.74 9.20 12.35
CA ASP A 5 8.42 9.01 11.06
C ASP A 5 7.44 9.31 9.91
N CYS A 6 6.15 9.04 10.11
CA CYS A 6 5.09 9.31 9.14
C CYS A 6 4.26 10.56 9.49
N HIS A 7 3.94 10.75 10.77
CA HIS A 7 3.11 11.86 11.27
C HIS A 7 3.95 12.97 11.85
N ASN A 8 4.42 13.86 10.98
CA ASN A 8 5.28 14.98 11.34
C ASN A 8 4.93 16.22 10.50
N SER A 9 5.48 17.39 10.84
CA SER A 9 5.46 18.54 9.95
C SER A 9 6.22 18.24 8.66
N ASN A 10 5.69 18.67 7.52
CA ASN A 10 6.41 18.62 6.24
C ASN A 10 7.57 19.62 6.17
N GLU A 11 7.74 20.48 7.18
CA GLU A 11 8.84 21.44 7.32
C GLU A 11 9.85 21.06 8.42
N ALA A 12 9.70 19.88 9.05
CA ALA A 12 10.59 19.44 10.14
C ALA A 12 12.07 19.46 9.74
N ALA A 13 12.38 19.09 8.49
CA ALA A 13 13.73 19.07 7.95
C ALA A 13 14.27 20.45 7.53
N SER A 14 13.39 21.44 7.31
CA SER A 14 13.71 22.80 6.84
C SER A 14 13.72 23.83 7.99
N GLY A 15 13.66 23.38 9.24
CA GLY A 15 13.66 24.24 10.44
C GLY A 15 12.27 24.61 10.96
N GLY A 16 11.22 23.98 10.44
CA GLY A 16 9.86 24.03 10.98
C GLY A 16 9.72 23.26 12.30
N ALA A 17 8.51 23.25 12.86
CA ALA A 17 8.22 22.57 14.10
C ALA A 17 8.32 21.05 13.93
N ASN A 18 8.93 20.35 14.89
CA ASN A 18 8.89 18.89 14.94
C ASN A 18 7.59 18.41 15.61
N GLY A 19 7.07 17.28 15.14
CA GLY A 19 5.87 16.63 15.65
C GLY A 19 4.64 16.82 14.76
N PRO A 20 3.47 16.33 15.18
CA PRO A 20 2.29 16.20 14.34
C PRO A 20 1.52 17.52 14.12
N HIS A 21 2.19 18.66 14.16
CA HIS A 21 1.54 19.95 13.90
C HIS A 21 2.28 20.69 12.80
N GLY A 22 1.53 21.33 11.91
CA GLY A 22 2.09 22.14 10.83
C GLY A 22 2.54 21.33 9.62
N SER A 23 1.87 20.21 9.33
CA SER A 23 1.94 19.63 7.99
C SER A 23 0.81 20.15 7.12
N SER A 24 1.10 20.42 5.84
CA SER A 24 0.09 20.67 4.81
C SER A 24 -0.48 19.39 4.19
N PHE A 25 0.08 18.21 4.50
CA PHE A 25 -0.39 16.93 4.00
C PHE A 25 -1.33 16.29 5.02
N GLU A 26 -2.58 16.01 4.62
CA GLU A 26 -3.60 15.37 5.46
C GLU A 26 -3.27 13.88 5.70
N PRO A 27 -3.55 13.29 6.89
CA PRO A 27 -4.09 13.90 8.10
C PRO A 27 -3.03 14.39 9.08
N ILE A 28 -2.01 15.08 8.58
CA ILE A 28 -0.71 15.37 9.21
C ILE A 28 0.32 14.30 8.85
N LEU A 29 0.85 14.38 7.64
CA LEU A 29 1.92 13.49 7.17
C LEU A 29 3.20 14.27 6.88
N ALA A 30 4.35 13.67 7.13
CA ALA A 30 5.66 14.27 6.90
C ALA A 30 5.92 14.54 5.40
N MET A 31 5.29 13.76 4.53
CA MET A 31 5.39 13.84 3.08
C MET A 31 4.05 13.50 2.44
N ASN A 32 3.90 13.83 1.16
CA ASN A 32 2.68 13.54 0.43
C ASN A 32 2.43 12.02 0.30
N TYR A 33 1.16 11.64 0.47
CA TYR A 33 0.68 10.28 0.36
C TYR A 33 -0.75 10.30 -0.19
N VAL A 34 -0.88 10.07 -1.49
CA VAL A 34 -2.19 10.01 -2.14
C VAL A 34 -2.75 8.60 -2.03
N THR A 35 -3.99 8.47 -1.55
CA THR A 35 -4.68 7.19 -1.40
C THR A 35 -5.88 7.04 -2.33
N THR A 36 -6.16 8.07 -3.14
CA THR A 36 -7.26 8.05 -4.10
C THR A 36 -6.94 7.10 -5.25
N ASP A 37 -7.80 6.12 -5.47
CA ASP A 37 -7.69 5.17 -6.58
C ASP A 37 -7.65 5.87 -7.95
N ASN A 38 -7.02 5.25 -8.94
CA ASN A 38 -6.78 5.82 -10.27
C ASN A 38 -5.91 7.11 -10.24
N THR A 39 -5.03 7.23 -9.24
CA THR A 39 -4.02 8.28 -9.21
C THR A 39 -2.74 7.76 -9.86
N PRO A 40 -2.25 8.39 -10.93
CA PRO A 40 -0.98 7.98 -11.54
C PRO A 40 0.18 8.03 -10.55
N GLU A 41 0.97 6.97 -10.54
CA GLU A 41 2.18 6.93 -9.73
C GLU A 41 3.11 8.08 -10.09
N SER A 42 3.68 8.70 -9.05
CA SER A 42 4.84 9.56 -9.19
C SER A 42 5.64 9.56 -7.89
N PRO A 43 6.95 9.90 -7.96
CA PRO A 43 7.76 10.06 -6.76
C PRO A 43 7.15 11.02 -5.74
N SER A 44 6.41 12.04 -6.19
CA SER A 44 5.72 12.98 -5.31
C SER A 44 4.40 12.46 -4.79
N ALA A 45 3.62 11.67 -5.54
CA ALA A 45 2.33 11.16 -5.09
C ALA A 45 2.48 10.20 -3.89
N TYR A 46 3.52 9.36 -3.92
CA TYR A 46 3.81 8.36 -2.89
C TYR A 46 5.11 8.63 -2.13
N ALA A 47 5.48 9.92 -2.02
CA ALA A 47 6.72 10.37 -1.40
C ALA A 47 6.91 9.79 0.02
N LEU A 48 5.84 9.70 0.81
CA LEU A 48 5.89 9.13 2.15
C LEU A 48 6.36 7.67 2.16
N CYS A 49 5.84 6.85 1.24
CA CYS A 49 6.23 5.44 1.11
C CYS A 49 7.69 5.35 0.63
N TYR A 50 8.05 6.16 -0.37
CA TYR A 50 9.38 6.16 -0.95
C TYR A 50 10.47 6.73 -0.04
N ASN A 51 10.11 7.42 1.03
CA ASN A 51 11.06 7.82 2.07
C ASN A 51 11.73 6.61 2.75
N CYS A 52 11.10 5.43 2.74
CA CYS A 52 11.63 4.23 3.36
C CYS A 52 11.72 3.03 2.41
N HIS A 53 10.86 2.97 1.39
CA HIS A 53 10.89 1.93 0.38
C HIS A 53 11.58 2.42 -0.88
N SER A 54 12.48 1.61 -1.44
CA SER A 54 13.11 1.94 -2.73
C SER A 54 12.06 1.90 -3.83
N ARG A 55 11.77 3.06 -4.43
CA ARG A 55 10.90 3.17 -5.61
C ARG A 55 11.38 2.26 -6.74
N ASP A 56 12.69 2.22 -6.98
CA ASP A 56 13.28 1.38 -8.02
C ASP A 56 13.08 -0.11 -7.71
N SER A 57 13.18 -0.54 -6.45
CA SER A 57 12.96 -1.94 -6.07
C SER A 57 11.49 -2.35 -6.29
N ILE A 58 10.56 -1.47 -5.91
CA ILE A 58 9.12 -1.70 -6.08
C ILE A 58 8.74 -1.77 -7.57
N LEU A 59 9.15 -0.78 -8.36
CA LEU A 59 8.75 -0.67 -9.77
C LEU A 59 9.55 -1.58 -10.72
N ASN A 60 10.57 -2.28 -10.22
CA ASN A 60 11.26 -3.36 -10.93
C ASN A 60 10.82 -4.75 -10.45
N ASP A 61 9.71 -4.84 -9.71
CA ASP A 61 9.09 -6.11 -9.29
C ASP A 61 10.01 -7.03 -8.48
N GLU A 62 10.95 -6.47 -7.70
CA GLU A 62 11.97 -7.28 -7.00
C GLU A 62 11.40 -8.21 -5.92
N SER A 63 10.21 -7.88 -5.39
CA SER A 63 9.55 -8.61 -4.29
C SER A 63 8.18 -9.21 -4.64
N PHE A 64 7.51 -8.67 -5.65
CA PHE A 64 6.22 -9.12 -6.16
C PHE A 64 6.20 -8.79 -7.65
N THR A 65 5.90 -9.80 -8.46
CA THR A 65 6.07 -9.84 -9.92
C THR A 65 5.11 -8.93 -10.68
N GLU A 66 4.10 -8.37 -10.01
CA GLU A 66 3.06 -7.53 -10.62
C GLU A 66 2.93 -6.16 -9.90
N HIS A 67 3.94 -5.72 -9.14
CA HIS A 67 3.90 -4.42 -8.45
C HIS A 67 3.77 -3.30 -9.48
N ASP A 68 4.60 -3.35 -10.52
CA ASP A 68 4.70 -2.32 -11.52
C ASP A 68 3.38 -2.10 -12.25
N LYS A 69 2.78 -3.21 -12.67
CA LYS A 69 1.48 -3.24 -13.31
C LYS A 69 0.40 -2.63 -12.43
N HIS A 70 0.24 -3.10 -11.19
CA HIS A 70 -0.81 -2.55 -10.32
C HIS A 70 -0.59 -1.07 -10.03
N ILE A 71 0.66 -0.64 -9.82
CA ILE A 71 0.96 0.74 -9.43
C ILE A 71 0.92 1.73 -10.61
N ARG A 72 1.46 1.35 -11.78
CA ARG A 72 1.61 2.26 -12.94
C ARG A 72 0.64 1.99 -14.09
N ASP A 73 0.25 0.75 -14.33
CA ASP A 73 -0.68 0.43 -15.42
C ASP A 73 -2.14 0.54 -14.97
N GLU A 74 -2.42 0.16 -13.71
CA GLU A 74 -3.75 0.21 -13.11
C GLU A 74 -3.93 1.38 -12.12
N ASP A 75 -2.93 2.27 -12.00
CA ASP A 75 -2.97 3.48 -11.15
C ASP A 75 -3.46 3.21 -9.70
N THR A 76 -3.05 2.06 -9.14
CA THR A 76 -3.48 1.61 -7.80
C THR A 76 -2.52 2.10 -6.72
N PRO A 77 -2.97 2.95 -5.76
CA PRO A 77 -2.10 3.43 -4.69
C PRO A 77 -1.73 2.32 -3.70
N CYS A 78 -0.60 2.47 -3.01
CA CYS A 78 -0.10 1.49 -2.05
C CYS A 78 -1.13 1.13 -0.96
N SER A 79 -1.96 2.11 -0.54
CA SER A 79 -3.03 1.94 0.45
C SER A 79 -4.09 0.92 0.07
N VAL A 80 -4.29 0.67 -1.23
CA VAL A 80 -5.31 -0.29 -1.68
C VAL A 80 -4.97 -1.70 -1.24
N CYS A 81 -3.67 -2.01 -1.13
CA CYS A 81 -3.18 -3.31 -0.72
C CYS A 81 -2.62 -3.29 0.70
N HIS A 82 -1.85 -2.26 1.09
CA HIS A 82 -1.08 -2.25 2.32
C HIS A 82 -1.65 -1.34 3.40
N ASP A 83 -1.78 -1.88 4.61
CA ASP A 83 -2.17 -1.13 5.80
C ASP A 83 -0.95 -0.69 6.62
N ALA A 84 -0.65 0.61 6.56
CA ALA A 84 0.49 1.22 7.24
C ALA A 84 0.42 1.15 8.78
N HIS A 85 -0.77 0.93 9.36
CA HIS A 85 -0.96 0.82 10.81
C HIS A 85 -0.96 -0.63 11.31
N GLY A 86 -0.76 -1.58 10.41
CA GLY A 86 -0.69 -2.99 10.72
C GLY A 86 -2.05 -3.68 10.76
N VAL A 87 -2.01 -5.01 10.80
CA VAL A 87 -3.21 -5.86 10.78
C VAL A 87 -3.39 -6.51 12.15
N SER A 88 -4.61 -6.45 12.68
CA SER A 88 -4.95 -7.09 13.97
C SER A 88 -4.60 -8.57 13.96
N ALA A 89 -4.00 -9.06 15.03
CA ALA A 89 -3.66 -10.48 15.20
C ALA A 89 -4.89 -11.42 15.24
N VAL A 90 -6.09 -10.87 15.42
CA VAL A 90 -7.35 -11.63 15.34
C VAL A 90 -7.80 -11.82 13.88
N GLN A 91 -7.39 -10.93 12.98
CA GLN A 91 -7.74 -10.95 11.57
C GLN A 91 -6.67 -11.67 10.73
N GLY A 92 -5.41 -11.29 10.92
CA GLY A 92 -4.27 -11.80 10.14
C GLY A 92 -3.67 -13.09 10.69
N ASN A 93 -2.95 -13.81 9.85
CA ASN A 93 -2.15 -14.97 10.24
C ASN A 93 -0.85 -15.03 9.41
N PRO A 94 0.06 -15.97 9.63
CA PRO A 94 1.32 -16.04 8.86
C PRO A 94 1.17 -16.37 7.36
N ARG A 95 -0.06 -16.54 6.87
CA ARG A 95 -0.39 -16.86 5.48
C ARG A 95 -1.28 -15.77 4.86
N ASN A 96 -2.26 -15.30 5.63
CA ASN A 96 -3.17 -14.23 5.22
C ASN A 96 -2.73 -12.91 5.87
N ASN A 97 -2.69 -11.84 5.10
CA ASN A 97 -2.28 -10.51 5.55
C ASN A 97 -0.79 -10.37 5.94
N THR A 98 0.09 -11.25 5.46
CA THR A 98 1.54 -11.00 5.52
C THR A 98 1.89 -9.76 4.69
N HIS A 99 3.07 -9.18 4.90
CA HIS A 99 3.50 -7.94 4.22
C HIS A 99 2.52 -6.77 4.40
N LEU A 100 1.73 -6.80 5.49
CA LEU A 100 0.68 -5.84 5.80
C LEU A 100 -0.42 -5.74 4.72
N ILE A 101 -0.63 -6.79 3.93
CA ILE A 101 -1.68 -6.79 2.92
C ILE A 101 -3.05 -6.85 3.62
N ASN A 102 -3.83 -5.79 3.52
CA ASN A 102 -5.17 -5.67 4.06
C ASN A 102 -5.94 -4.73 3.14
N PHE A 103 -6.72 -5.31 2.24
CA PHE A 103 -7.30 -4.57 1.12
C PHE A 103 -8.25 -3.45 1.56
N ASP A 104 -8.16 -2.29 0.89
CA ASP A 104 -9.14 -1.23 1.04
C ASP A 104 -10.47 -1.68 0.42
N ALA A 105 -11.42 -2.06 1.27
CA ALA A 105 -12.73 -2.57 0.87
C ALA A 105 -13.64 -1.52 0.20
N THR A 106 -13.22 -0.26 0.14
CA THR A 106 -13.91 0.76 -0.66
C THR A 106 -13.55 0.69 -2.15
N ILE A 107 -12.44 0.02 -2.48
CA ILE A 107 -11.89 -0.12 -3.85
C ILE A 107 -11.93 -1.59 -4.27
N VAL A 108 -11.43 -2.49 -3.43
CA VAL A 108 -11.33 -3.92 -3.70
C VAL A 108 -12.55 -4.64 -3.16
N GLN A 109 -13.19 -5.46 -4.00
CA GLN A 109 -14.38 -6.22 -3.63
C GLN A 109 -14.05 -7.72 -3.56
N PRO A 110 -14.90 -8.53 -2.90
CA PRO A 110 -14.83 -9.97 -3.06
C PRO A 110 -14.98 -10.37 -4.52
N ASN A 111 -14.25 -11.41 -4.93
CA ASN A 111 -14.35 -11.99 -6.26
C ASN A 111 -15.75 -12.57 -6.54
N SER A 112 -15.99 -13.08 -7.75
CA SER A 112 -17.31 -13.64 -8.12
C SER A 112 -17.77 -14.85 -7.27
N GLN A 113 -16.87 -15.44 -6.47
CA GLN A 113 -17.17 -16.51 -5.51
C GLN A 113 -17.45 -15.98 -4.09
N GLY A 114 -17.38 -14.66 -3.89
CA GLY A 114 -17.56 -14.01 -2.60
C GLY A 114 -16.32 -14.05 -1.69
N ILE A 115 -15.14 -14.30 -2.26
CA ILE A 115 -13.88 -14.42 -1.51
C ILE A 115 -13.07 -13.13 -1.69
N LEU A 116 -12.61 -12.55 -0.57
CA LEU A 116 -11.62 -11.48 -0.54
C LEU A 116 -10.44 -11.94 0.33
N SER A 117 -9.35 -12.38 -0.29
CA SER A 117 -8.18 -12.84 0.43
C SER A 117 -6.88 -12.73 -0.35
N PHE A 118 -5.80 -12.62 0.42
CA PHE A 118 -4.43 -12.78 -0.03
C PHE A 118 -3.85 -14.02 0.65
N ASP A 119 -3.19 -14.88 -0.13
CA ASP A 119 -2.55 -16.12 0.32
C ASP A 119 -1.04 -16.11 0.03
N ASP A 120 -0.23 -15.97 1.08
CA ASP A 120 1.23 -16.08 1.00
C ASP A 120 1.67 -17.55 0.91
N GLN A 121 2.29 -17.92 -0.21
CA GLN A 121 2.79 -19.28 -0.47
C GLN A 121 4.32 -19.35 -0.35
N GLY A 122 4.94 -18.32 0.22
CA GLY A 122 6.37 -18.20 0.45
C GLY A 122 7.05 -17.22 -0.50
N ARG A 123 8.38 -17.33 -0.57
CA ARG A 123 9.22 -16.35 -1.28
C ARG A 123 8.77 -16.16 -2.74
N TYR A 124 8.34 -14.95 -3.05
CA TYR A 124 7.89 -14.51 -4.39
C TYR A 124 6.76 -15.36 -4.97
N ARG A 125 5.90 -15.92 -4.11
CA ARG A 125 4.81 -16.80 -4.53
C ARG A 125 3.61 -16.58 -3.63
N GLY A 126 2.46 -16.38 -4.25
CA GLY A 126 1.20 -16.29 -3.53
C GLY A 126 0.04 -16.29 -4.50
N SER A 127 -1.16 -16.04 -3.96
CA SER A 127 -2.34 -15.86 -4.79
C SER A 127 -3.32 -14.86 -4.19
N CYS A 128 -4.10 -14.25 -5.06
CA CYS A 128 -5.16 -13.32 -4.69
C CYS A 128 -6.53 -13.86 -5.11
N ASP A 129 -7.50 -13.68 -4.23
CA ASP A 129 -8.92 -13.85 -4.48
C ASP A 129 -9.60 -12.50 -4.23
N LEU A 130 -9.91 -11.77 -5.29
CA LEU A 130 -10.50 -10.43 -5.23
C LEU A 130 -11.07 -9.99 -6.58
N LEU A 131 -11.96 -9.01 -6.57
CA LEU A 131 -12.37 -8.23 -7.74
C LEU A 131 -11.78 -6.82 -7.61
N CYS A 132 -10.93 -6.43 -8.56
CA CYS A 132 -10.37 -5.07 -8.63
C CYS A 132 -10.35 -4.61 -10.09
N HIS A 133 -10.76 -3.36 -10.34
CA HIS A 133 -10.84 -2.74 -11.68
C HIS A 133 -11.49 -3.64 -12.76
N GLY A 134 -12.49 -4.44 -12.36
CA GLY A 134 -13.20 -5.36 -13.26
C GLY A 134 -12.48 -6.68 -13.55
N LYS A 135 -11.24 -6.86 -13.09
CA LYS A 135 -10.51 -8.13 -13.12
C LYS A 135 -10.89 -8.98 -11.91
N ASP A 136 -11.54 -10.11 -12.20
CA ASP A 136 -11.88 -11.14 -11.22
C ASP A 136 -10.67 -12.08 -11.02
N HIS A 137 -10.05 -12.04 -9.85
CA HIS A 137 -8.94 -12.90 -9.44
C HIS A 137 -9.53 -14.10 -8.67
N GLN A 138 -9.28 -15.30 -9.19
CA GLN A 138 -9.75 -16.57 -8.62
C GLN A 138 -8.54 -17.46 -8.37
N SER A 139 -8.01 -17.39 -7.14
CA SER A 139 -6.72 -17.97 -6.78
C SER A 139 -5.63 -17.60 -7.81
N GLU A 140 -5.66 -16.36 -8.30
CA GLU A 140 -4.74 -15.89 -9.33
C GLU A 140 -3.34 -15.81 -8.72
N ALA A 141 -2.43 -16.60 -9.28
CA ALA A 141 -1.07 -16.72 -8.79
C ALA A 141 -0.17 -15.64 -9.41
N TYR A 142 0.94 -15.38 -8.73
CA TYR A 142 2.00 -14.49 -9.19
C TYR A 142 3.38 -15.06 -8.86
#